data_AF-O17545-F1
#
_entry.id   AF-O17545-F1
#
_cell.length_a   1.000
_cell.length_b   1.000
_cell.length_c   1.000
_cell.angle_alpha   90.00
_cell.angle_beta   90.00
_cell.angle_gamma   90.00
#
_symmetry.space_group_name_H-M   'P 1'
#
loop_
_entity.id
_entity.type
_entity.pdbx_description
1 polymer ?
#
loop_
_entity_poly.entity_id
_entity_poly.type
_entity_poly.pdbx_seq_one_letter_code
_entity_poly.pdbx_strand_id
1 'polypeptide(L)' 'ILVCSPQCVKLADFGLSRALDYDAVYTASRGKLPIKWLAPESVNYRQFSMAS' A
#
# COMPACT_ATOMS: atom_id res chain seq x y z
N ILE A 1 -2.75 -11.34 -3.35
CA ILE A 1 -2.64 -12.52 -2.45
C ILE A 1 -2.78 -13.79 -3.28
N LEU A 2 -1.86 -14.75 -3.13
CA LEU A 2 -1.91 -16.07 -3.76
C LEU A 2 -1.90 -17.14 -2.67
N VAL A 3 -2.67 -18.21 -2.84
CA VAL A 3 -2.64 -19.37 -1.92
C VAL A 3 -1.71 -20.41 -2.51
N CYS A 4 -0.61 -20.71 -1.83
CA CYS A 4 0.39 -21.69 -2.27
C CYS A 4 0.10 -23.10 -1.69
N SER A 5 -0.42 -23.15 -0.47
CA SER A 5 -0.92 -24.38 0.18
C SER A 5 -1.96 -23.99 1.25
N PRO A 6 -2.72 -24.95 1.84
CA PRO A 6 -3.75 -24.64 2.84
C PRO A 6 -3.26 -23.83 4.05
N GLN A 7 -1.96 -23.86 4.35
CA GLN A 7 -1.32 -23.10 5.43
C GLN A 7 -0.28 -22.09 4.94
N CYS A 8 -0.16 -21.89 3.62
CA CYS A 8 0.81 -20.97 3.04
C CYS A 8 0.12 -20.02 2.07
N VAL A 9 0.05 -18.75 2.45
CA VAL A 9 -0.34 -17.64 1.57
C VAL A 9 0.88 -16.80 1.25
N LYS A 10 0.96 -16.32 0.01
CA LYS A 10 2.01 -15.45 -0.49
C LYS A 10 1.40 -14.10 -0.88
N LEU A 11 2.05 -13.01 -0.48
CA LEU A 11 1.70 -11.70 -1.00
C LEU A 11 2.07 -11.64 -2.49
N ALA A 12 1.17 -11.11 -3.28
CA ALA A 12 1.36 -10.86 -4.70
C ALA A 12 0.63 -9.57 -5.03
N ASP A 13 1.09 -8.88 -6.08
CA ASP A 13 0.72 -7.51 -6.47
C ASP A 13 1.63 -6.41 -5.88
N PHE A 14 2.93 -6.49 -6.20
CA PHE A 14 3.93 -5.46 -5.85
C PHE A 14 4.02 -4.33 -6.89
N GLY A 15 3.13 -4.30 -7.90
CA GLY A 15 3.20 -3.32 -8.99
C GLY A 15 3.05 -1.86 -8.55
N LEU A 16 2.48 -1.65 -7.35
CA LEU A 16 2.33 -0.34 -6.71
C LEU A 16 3.21 -0.16 -5.47
N SER A 17 3.99 -1.18 -5.09
CA SER A 17 4.87 -1.12 -3.93
C SER A 17 6.06 -0.19 -4.18
N ARG A 18 6.45 0.60 -3.18
CA ARG A 18 7.65 1.44 -3.21
C ARG A 18 8.49 1.20 -1.96
N ALA A 19 9.81 1.15 -2.14
CA ALA A 19 10.75 1.18 -1.03
C ALA A 19 10.80 2.61 -0.47
N LEU A 20 10.52 2.77 0.82
CA LEU A 20 10.54 4.03 1.55
C LEU A 20 11.46 3.89 2.76
N ASP A 21 12.21 4.93 3.08
CA ASP A 21 12.95 5.03 4.34
C ASP A 21 11.99 5.22 5.52
N TYR A 22 12.47 4.98 6.74
CA TYR A 22 11.63 4.86 7.95
C TYR A 22 10.69 6.07 8.19
N ASP A 23 11.14 7.28 7.85
CA ASP A 23 10.37 8.52 8.00
C ASP A 23 9.90 9.12 6.66
N ALA A 24 10.06 8.40 5.55
CA ALA A 24 9.75 8.91 4.23
C ALA A 24 8.25 8.84 3.93
N VAL A 25 7.66 9.99 3.63
CA VAL A 25 6.26 10.09 3.20
C VAL A 25 6.20 10.16 1.67
N TYR A 26 5.57 9.16 1.06
CA TYR A 26 5.34 9.17 -0.38
C TYR A 26 4.03 9.89 -0.70
N THR A 27 4.08 10.87 -1.60
CA THR A 27 2.89 11.56 -2.11
C THR A 27 2.55 11.07 -3.51
N ALA A 28 1.41 10.38 -3.68
CA ALA A 28 1.00 9.85 -4.98
C ALA A 28 0.34 10.91 -5.86
N SER A 29 0.89 11.16 -7.06
CA SER A 29 0.32 12.05 -8.06
C SER A 29 -0.71 11.33 -8.95
N ARG A 30 -1.99 11.40 -8.54
CA ARG A 30 -3.22 11.01 -9.28
C ARG A 30 -3.24 9.56 -9.86
N GLY A 31 -4.11 8.73 -9.29
CA GLY A 31 -4.54 7.42 -9.82
C GLY A 31 -5.81 6.93 -9.12
N LYS A 32 -6.59 6.02 -9.74
CA LYS A 32 -7.75 5.40 -9.07
C LYS A 32 -7.24 4.41 -8.02
N LEU A 33 -7.22 4.83 -6.76
CA LEU A 33 -6.81 4.01 -5.64
C LEU A 33 -8.04 3.42 -4.91
N PRO A 34 -7.91 2.23 -4.29
CA PRO A 34 -9.01 1.60 -3.58
C PRO A 34 -9.29 2.31 -2.25
N ILE A 35 -10.15 3.34 -2.26
CA ILE A 35 -10.43 4.24 -1.11
C ILE A 35 -10.82 3.46 0.16
N LYS A 36 -11.55 2.35 0.04
CA LYS A 36 -12.01 1.55 1.19
C LYS A 36 -10.89 0.81 1.94
N TRP A 37 -9.69 0.77 1.37
CA TRP A 37 -8.53 0.04 1.88
C TRP A 37 -7.36 0.96 2.22
N LEU A 38 -7.56 2.29 2.14
CA LEU A 38 -6.55 3.29 2.46
C LEU A 38 -6.74 3.81 3.88
N ALA A 39 -5.62 4.08 4.56
CA ALA A 39 -5.63 4.79 5.83
C ALA A 39 -6.20 6.22 5.66
N PRO A 40 -6.85 6.80 6.70
CA PRO A 40 -7.54 8.09 6.59
C PRO A 40 -6.65 9.24 6.08
N GLU A 41 -5.39 9.27 6.51
CA GLU A 41 -4.37 10.24 6.08
C GLU A 41 -3.97 10.05 4.61
N SER A 42 -3.91 8.81 4.13
CA SER A 42 -3.65 8.48 2.73
C SER A 42 -4.81 8.86 1.81
N VAL A 43 -6.05 8.86 2.31
CA VAL A 43 -7.22 9.33 1.56
C VAL A 43 -7.22 10.85 1.43
N ASN A 44 -6.98 11.57 2.54
CA ASN A 44 -7.12 13.02 2.59
C ASN A 44 -5.92 13.75 1.98
N TYR A 45 -4.70 13.24 2.22
CA TYR A 45 -3.46 13.92 1.83
C TYR A 45 -2.68 13.18 0.74
N ARG A 46 -3.12 11.99 0.33
CA ARG A 46 -2.37 11.10 -0.59
C ARG A 46 -0.96 10.77 -0.10
N GLN A 47 -0.80 10.77 1.22
CA GLN A 47 0.45 10.48 1.90
C GLN A 47 0.46 9.01 2.34
N PHE A 48 1.50 8.30 1.94
CA PHE A 48 1.72 6.91 2.30
C PHE A 48 2.95 6.84 3.19
N SER A 49 2.80 6.24 4.35
CA SER A 49 3.87 5.98 5.31
C SER A 49 3.93 4.49 5.61
N MET A 50 5.00 4.02 6.26
CA MET A 50 5.09 2.62 6.68
C MET A 50 4.04 2.23 7.74
N ALA A 51 3.40 3.20 8.39
CA ALA A 51 2.36 2.97 9.39
C ALA A 51 0.96 2.82 8.80
N SER A 52 0.79 3.02 7.48
CA SER A 52 -0.49 2.94 6.75
C SER A 52 -0.75 1.58 6.13
#